data_AF-A0A956WQV5-F1
#
_entry.id   AF-A0A956WQV5-F1
#
_cell.length_a   1.000
_cell.length_b   1.000
_cell.length_c   1.000
_cell.angle_alpha   90.00
_cell.angle_beta   90.00
_cell.angle_gamma   90.00
#
_symmetry.space_group_name_H-M   'P 1'
#
loop_
_entity.id
_entity.type
_entity.pdbx_description
1 polymer ?
#
loop_
_entity_poly.entity_id
_entity_poly.type
_entity_poly.pdbx_seq_one_letter_code
_entity_poly.pdbx_strand_id
1 'polypeptide(L)'
;MTAGDDLLAYIFGDRRPAFYPSFAADVRASRRFRAFAHAYRDKIRAKLKNAGDDDGELDLAAELETAALLLREARFAVEYETYAAAKQRGPDFTVTYKTHTPFNVEVRRLRRLEPDADDAETRAARLAAVLVDKVGQMPPSIVNFLWLVNESPMTEADLARATAAFVRAAERKDDDFFARRGFVDTAGLLRQYPRLSGIVSHGPPVAGLWLNPAARHKSLPDIATALRRAASEPSRSMR
;
A
#
# COMPACT_ATOMS: atom_id res chain seq x y z
N MET A 1 23.14 -23.48 -10.24
CA MET A 1 22.32 -22.41 -9.64
C MET A 1 20.90 -22.53 -10.17
N THR A 2 19.88 -22.30 -9.35
CA THR A 2 18.50 -22.35 -9.83
C THR A 2 18.12 -21.01 -10.47
N ALA A 3 17.13 -20.99 -11.37
CA ALA A 3 16.62 -19.74 -11.95
C ALA A 3 16.13 -18.71 -10.90
N GLY A 4 15.79 -19.17 -9.69
CA GLY A 4 15.49 -18.28 -8.56
C GLY A 4 16.74 -17.64 -7.96
N ASP A 5 17.85 -18.38 -7.83
CA ASP A 5 19.09 -17.83 -7.29
C ASP A 5 19.74 -16.85 -8.25
N ASP A 6 19.67 -17.10 -9.57
CA ASP A 6 20.15 -16.16 -10.59
C ASP A 6 19.36 -14.83 -10.55
N LEU A 7 18.04 -14.91 -10.33
CA LEU A 7 17.19 -13.73 -10.15
C LEU A 7 17.55 -12.94 -8.89
N LEU A 8 17.80 -13.63 -7.77
CA LEU A 8 18.21 -12.99 -6.53
C LEU A 8 19.58 -12.31 -6.67
N ALA A 9 20.53 -13.00 -7.30
CA ALA A 9 21.85 -12.44 -7.60
C ALA A 9 21.75 -11.21 -8.51
N TYR A 10 20.87 -11.23 -9.51
CA TYR A 10 20.65 -10.08 -10.40
C TYR A 10 20.08 -8.86 -9.66
N ILE A 11 19.03 -9.05 -8.86
CA ILE A 11 18.33 -7.95 -8.18
C ILE A 11 19.21 -7.34 -7.09
N PHE A 12 19.85 -8.17 -6.26
CA PHE A 12 20.53 -7.71 -5.06
C PHE A 12 22.04 -7.53 -5.24
N GLY A 13 22.67 -8.21 -6.21
CA GLY A 13 24.13 -8.26 -6.34
C GLY A 13 24.76 -8.73 -5.02
N ASP A 14 25.67 -7.93 -4.47
CA ASP A 14 26.32 -8.17 -3.18
C ASP A 14 25.53 -7.61 -1.98
N ARG A 15 24.49 -6.78 -2.22
CA ARG A 15 23.70 -6.19 -1.14
C ARG A 15 22.81 -7.24 -0.48
N ARG A 16 22.65 -7.14 0.84
CA ARG A 16 21.74 -7.99 1.61
C ARG A 16 20.93 -7.12 2.58
N PRO A 17 19.95 -6.36 2.06
CA PRO A 17 19.06 -5.57 2.92
C PRO A 17 18.27 -6.47 3.86
N ALA A 18 17.73 -5.92 4.95
CA ALA A 18 17.03 -6.68 5.98
C ALA A 18 15.89 -7.57 5.43
N PHE A 19 15.19 -7.10 4.39
CA PHE A 19 14.09 -7.84 3.75
C PHE A 19 14.53 -8.94 2.78
N TYR A 20 15.84 -9.08 2.48
CA TYR A 20 16.36 -10.07 1.53
C TYR A 20 15.92 -11.51 1.85
N PRO A 21 16.01 -12.02 3.11
CA PRO A 21 15.63 -13.39 3.42
C PRO A 21 14.15 -13.66 3.10
N SER A 22 13.27 -12.72 3.44
CA SER A 22 11.83 -12.83 3.19
C SER A 22 11.52 -12.80 1.69
N PHE A 23 12.14 -11.88 0.93
CA PHE A 23 11.99 -11.84 -0.52
C PHE A 23 12.49 -13.14 -1.18
N ALA A 24 13.64 -13.65 -0.74
CA ALA A 24 14.20 -14.90 -1.26
C ALA A 24 13.31 -16.11 -0.94
N ALA A 25 12.72 -16.16 0.26
CA ALA A 25 11.76 -17.19 0.63
C ALA A 25 10.52 -17.14 -0.28
N ASP A 26 9.97 -15.95 -0.55
CA ASP A 26 8.80 -15.81 -1.42
C ASP A 26 9.10 -16.17 -2.88
N VAL A 27 10.29 -15.82 -3.41
CA VAL A 27 10.75 -16.23 -4.75
C VAL A 27 10.83 -17.76 -4.86
N ARG A 28 11.28 -18.45 -3.81
CA ARG A 28 11.40 -19.91 -3.79
C ARG A 28 10.05 -20.59 -3.60
N ALA A 29 9.18 -20.04 -2.77
CA ALA A 29 7.90 -20.65 -2.39
C ALA A 29 6.78 -20.41 -3.42
N SER A 30 6.80 -19.29 -4.16
CA SER A 30 5.71 -18.91 -5.06
C SER A 30 6.17 -18.73 -6.49
N ARG A 31 5.73 -19.63 -7.39
CA ARG A 31 5.96 -19.50 -8.83
C ARG A 31 5.44 -18.17 -9.39
N ARG A 32 4.29 -17.70 -8.88
CA ARG A 32 3.64 -16.44 -9.31
C ARG A 32 4.46 -15.23 -8.88
N PHE A 33 4.93 -15.21 -7.62
CA PHE A 33 5.80 -14.14 -7.14
C PHE A 33 7.15 -14.14 -7.86
N ARG A 34 7.76 -15.31 -8.10
CA ARG A 34 8.98 -15.40 -8.91
C ARG A 34 8.80 -14.86 -10.32
N ALA A 35 7.68 -15.15 -10.98
CA ALA A 35 7.38 -14.62 -12.31
C ALA A 35 7.23 -13.08 -12.28
N PHE A 36 6.53 -12.55 -11.27
CA PHE A 36 6.45 -11.11 -11.02
C PHE A 36 7.83 -10.47 -10.81
N ALA A 37 8.62 -11.01 -9.88
CA ALA A 37 9.95 -10.51 -9.57
C ALA A 37 10.88 -10.56 -10.78
N HIS A 38 10.77 -11.60 -11.61
CA HIS A 38 11.52 -11.69 -12.87
C HIS A 38 11.08 -10.64 -13.88
N ALA A 39 9.77 -10.43 -14.06
CA ALA A 39 9.22 -9.44 -15.00
C ALA A 39 9.62 -8.01 -14.61
N TYR A 40 9.69 -7.70 -13.32
CA TYR A 40 9.98 -6.35 -12.81
C TYR A 40 11.38 -6.20 -12.19
N ARG A 41 12.30 -7.16 -12.43
CA ARG A 41 13.64 -7.20 -11.81
C ARG A 41 14.43 -5.91 -11.96
N ASP A 42 14.32 -5.23 -13.10
CA ASP A 42 15.04 -3.99 -13.38
C ASP A 42 14.50 -2.83 -12.54
N LYS A 43 13.16 -2.74 -12.40
CA LYS A 43 12.51 -1.76 -11.52
C LYS A 43 12.86 -2.01 -10.06
N ILE A 44 12.77 -3.26 -9.60
CA ILE A 44 13.08 -3.63 -8.21
C ILE A 44 14.55 -3.29 -7.89
N ARG A 45 15.47 -3.66 -8.78
CA ARG A 45 16.90 -3.34 -8.63
C ARG A 45 17.15 -1.84 -8.62
N ALA A 46 16.49 -1.08 -9.50
CA ALA A 46 16.60 0.38 -9.54
C ALA A 46 16.07 1.04 -8.26
N LYS A 47 14.90 0.62 -7.76
CA LYS A 47 14.35 1.10 -6.48
C LYS A 47 15.27 0.77 -5.32
N LEU A 48 15.79 -0.44 -5.24
CA LEU A 48 16.75 -0.83 -4.19
C LEU A 48 18.01 0.05 -4.25
N LYS A 49 18.55 0.32 -5.45
CA LYS A 49 19.70 1.21 -5.62
C LYS A 49 19.41 2.65 -5.16
N ASN A 50 18.19 3.13 -5.39
CA ASN A 50 17.78 4.50 -5.11
C ASN A 50 17.14 4.70 -3.73
N ALA A 51 16.96 3.64 -2.93
CA ALA A 51 16.35 3.70 -1.61
C ALA A 51 17.04 4.71 -0.66
N GLY A 52 18.33 5.01 -0.88
CA GLY A 52 19.05 6.11 -0.23
C GLY A 52 19.43 5.85 1.24
N ASP A 53 18.50 5.32 2.03
CA ASP A 53 18.62 4.99 3.45
C ASP A 53 17.79 3.73 3.81
N ASP A 54 17.87 3.31 5.08
CA ASP A 54 17.15 2.16 5.62
C ASP A 54 15.62 2.34 5.53
N ASP A 55 15.13 3.57 5.64
CA ASP A 55 13.71 3.88 5.56
C ASP A 55 13.15 3.64 4.14
N GLY A 56 13.91 4.04 3.11
CA GLY A 56 13.58 3.75 1.72
C GLY A 56 13.64 2.25 1.40
N GLU A 57 14.54 1.50 2.05
CA GLU A 57 14.57 0.04 1.91
C GLU A 57 13.33 -0.63 2.54
N LEU A 58 12.88 -0.13 3.69
CA LEU A 58 11.66 -0.62 4.36
C LEU A 58 10.39 -0.27 3.57
N ASP A 59 10.36 0.89 2.92
CA ASP A 59 9.25 1.27 2.04
C ASP A 59 9.18 0.35 0.81
N LEU A 60 10.33 0.03 0.20
CA LEU A 60 10.40 -0.97 -0.87
C LEU A 60 10.02 -2.37 -0.37
N ALA A 61 10.44 -2.75 0.84
CA ALA A 61 10.07 -4.02 1.45
C ALA A 61 8.54 -4.15 1.61
N ALA A 62 7.88 -3.08 2.05
CA ALA A 62 6.42 -3.02 2.21
C ALA A 62 5.69 -3.19 0.86
N GLU A 63 6.18 -2.54 -0.20
CA GLU A 63 5.64 -2.72 -1.56
C GLU A 63 5.77 -4.18 -2.02
N LEU A 64 6.96 -4.78 -1.89
CA LEU A 64 7.23 -6.14 -2.37
C LEU A 64 6.49 -7.20 -1.56
N GLU A 65 6.36 -7.02 -0.25
CA GLU A 65 5.52 -7.86 0.60
C GLU A 65 4.05 -7.80 0.16
N THR A 66 3.54 -6.59 -0.10
CA THR A 66 2.16 -6.43 -0.59
C THR A 66 1.95 -7.16 -1.91
N ALA A 67 2.89 -7.09 -2.85
CA ALA A 67 2.84 -7.87 -4.09
C ALA A 67 2.82 -9.38 -3.82
N ALA A 68 3.66 -9.87 -2.90
CA ALA A 68 3.68 -11.28 -2.51
C ALA A 68 2.34 -11.74 -1.94
N LEU A 69 1.71 -10.93 -1.07
CA LEU A 69 0.40 -11.21 -0.46
C LEU A 69 -0.72 -11.23 -1.50
N LEU A 70 -0.78 -10.22 -2.37
CA LEU A 70 -1.77 -10.13 -3.45
C LEU A 70 -1.68 -11.34 -4.39
N LEU A 71 -0.46 -11.79 -4.72
CA LEU A 71 -0.23 -12.91 -5.64
C LEU A 71 -0.60 -14.28 -5.05
N ARG A 72 -0.88 -14.39 -3.75
CA ARG A 72 -1.45 -15.61 -3.13
C ARG A 72 -2.91 -15.82 -3.54
N GLU A 73 -3.64 -14.76 -3.88
CA GLU A 73 -4.96 -14.89 -4.48
C GLU A 73 -4.80 -15.26 -5.96
N ALA A 74 -5.17 -16.50 -6.31
CA ALA A 74 -5.04 -17.02 -7.67
C ALA A 74 -5.82 -16.20 -8.72
N ARG A 75 -6.92 -15.56 -8.31
CA ARG A 75 -7.78 -14.73 -9.15
C ARG A 75 -7.23 -13.34 -9.45
N PHE A 76 -6.14 -12.93 -8.81
CA PHE A 76 -5.49 -11.63 -9.04
C PHE A 76 -4.34 -11.76 -10.04
N ALA A 77 -4.25 -10.86 -11.01
CA ALA A 77 -3.03 -10.59 -11.75
C ALA A 77 -2.47 -9.25 -11.27
N VAL A 78 -1.19 -9.16 -10.93
CA VAL A 78 -0.58 -7.96 -10.34
C VAL A 78 0.45 -7.37 -11.30
N GLU A 79 0.29 -6.09 -11.60
CA GLU A 79 1.20 -5.30 -12.43
C GLU A 79 1.81 -4.17 -11.61
N TYR A 80 3.11 -3.91 -11.80
CA TYR A 80 3.89 -2.99 -10.96
C TYR A 80 4.19 -1.67 -11.70
N GLU A 81 3.71 -0.57 -11.13
CA GLU A 81 3.79 0.80 -11.64
C GLU A 81 3.34 0.92 -13.10
N THR A 82 2.12 0.44 -13.40
CA THR A 82 1.55 0.47 -14.76
C THR A 82 1.51 1.89 -15.34
N TYR A 83 1.20 2.89 -14.51
CA TYR A 83 1.08 4.29 -14.92
C TYR A 83 2.43 4.94 -15.23
N ALA A 84 3.54 4.43 -14.69
CA ALA A 84 4.87 4.98 -14.93
C ALA A 84 5.29 4.84 -16.41
N ALA A 85 4.85 3.78 -17.09
CA ALA A 85 5.08 3.61 -18.52
C ALA A 85 4.43 4.72 -19.36
N ALA A 86 3.29 5.26 -18.89
CA ALA A 86 2.61 6.40 -19.50
C ALA A 86 3.14 7.76 -18.99
N LYS A 87 4.26 7.78 -18.24
CA LYS A 87 4.82 8.96 -17.56
C LYS A 87 3.82 9.65 -16.62
N GLN A 88 2.86 8.89 -16.09
CA GLN A 88 1.89 9.36 -15.12
C GLN A 88 2.27 8.85 -13.74
N ARG A 89 2.21 9.73 -12.74
CA ARG A 89 2.25 9.29 -11.35
C ARG A 89 0.95 8.53 -11.09
N GLY A 90 1.05 7.36 -10.52
CA GLY A 90 -0.09 6.51 -10.24
C GLY A 90 0.26 5.46 -9.20
N PRO A 91 -0.70 4.57 -8.90
CA PRO A 91 -0.55 3.65 -7.80
C PRO A 91 0.58 2.65 -8.00
N ASP A 92 1.15 2.15 -6.91
CA ASP A 92 2.20 1.12 -6.96
C ASP A 92 1.75 -0.09 -7.78
N PHE A 93 0.51 -0.57 -7.58
CA PHE A 93 0.00 -1.72 -8.30
C PHE A 93 -1.31 -1.44 -9.03
N THR A 94 -1.43 -2.05 -10.22
CA THR A 94 -2.72 -2.35 -10.83
C THR A 94 -2.96 -3.85 -10.72
N VAL A 95 -4.13 -4.23 -10.19
CA VAL A 95 -4.52 -5.61 -9.96
C VAL A 95 -5.77 -5.92 -10.75
N THR A 96 -5.76 -7.01 -11.51
CA THR A 96 -6.92 -7.47 -12.28
C THR A 96 -7.54 -8.69 -11.63
N TYR A 97 -8.80 -8.59 -11.19
CA TYR A 97 -9.60 -9.70 -10.68
C TYR A 97 -10.31 -10.46 -11.80
N LYS A 98 -10.20 -11.81 -11.80
CA LYS A 98 -10.86 -12.72 -12.75
C LYS A 98 -10.77 -12.24 -14.21
N THR A 99 -9.60 -11.74 -14.62
CA THR A 99 -9.21 -11.28 -15.97
C THR A 99 -9.72 -9.92 -16.48
N HIS A 100 -10.75 -9.31 -15.88
CA HIS A 100 -11.37 -8.11 -16.50
C HIS A 100 -11.79 -7.02 -15.52
N THR A 101 -11.63 -7.21 -14.21
CA THR A 101 -11.99 -6.19 -13.21
C THR A 101 -10.73 -5.58 -12.61
N PRO A 102 -10.19 -4.48 -13.18
CA PRO A 102 -9.01 -3.82 -12.65
C PRO A 102 -9.35 -2.98 -11.41
N PHE A 103 -8.43 -2.94 -10.47
CA PHE A 103 -8.40 -2.03 -9.35
C PHE A 103 -6.95 -1.67 -9.03
N ASN A 104 -6.74 -0.53 -8.39
CA ASN A 104 -5.40 -0.11 -8.00
C ASN A 104 -5.15 -0.32 -6.51
N VAL A 105 -3.89 -0.56 -6.17
CA VAL A 105 -3.41 -0.61 -4.79
C VAL A 105 -2.20 0.31 -4.67
N GLU A 106 -2.31 1.30 -3.79
CA GLU A 106 -1.22 2.16 -3.37
C GLU A 106 -0.69 1.70 -2.02
N VAL A 107 0.61 1.50 -1.86
CA VAL A 107 1.20 1.01 -0.61
C VAL A 107 1.83 2.15 0.17
N ARG A 108 1.59 2.17 1.49
CA ARG A 108 2.28 3.07 2.41
C ARG A 108 2.63 2.36 3.70
N ARG A 109 3.86 2.55 4.17
CA ARG A 109 4.29 2.12 5.50
C ARG A 109 3.97 3.21 6.52
N LEU A 110 3.24 2.87 7.59
CA LEU A 110 3.07 3.73 8.75
C LEU A 110 4.14 3.37 9.78
N ARG A 111 5.03 4.32 10.04
CA ARG A 111 6.12 4.18 11.00
C ARG A 111 5.58 4.19 12.43
N ARG A 112 6.10 3.30 13.27
CA ARG A 112 5.82 3.29 14.72
C ARG A 112 6.27 4.61 15.35
N LEU A 113 5.47 5.08 16.29
CA LEU A 113 5.86 6.13 17.22
C LEU A 113 6.41 5.52 18.50
N GLU A 114 7.19 6.31 19.24
CA GLU A 114 7.47 6.01 20.64
C GLU A 114 6.17 5.62 21.36
N PRO A 115 6.18 4.59 22.23
CA PRO A 115 4.97 4.04 22.85
C PRO A 115 4.08 5.11 23.52
N ASP A 116 4.69 6.14 24.10
CA ASP A 116 4.02 7.23 24.80
C ASP A 116 3.31 8.22 23.86
N ALA A 117 3.62 8.19 22.56
CA ALA A 117 3.00 9.01 21.51
C ALA A 117 2.04 8.20 20.60
N ASP A 118 1.87 6.90 20.85
CA ASP A 118 1.01 6.01 20.06
C ASP A 118 -0.43 5.99 20.62
N ASP A 119 -1.04 7.16 20.78
CA ASP A 119 -2.47 7.28 21.12
C ASP A 119 -3.37 7.24 19.85
N ALA A 120 -4.67 7.03 20.04
CA ALA A 120 -5.61 6.89 18.92
C ALA A 120 -5.78 8.18 18.07
N GLU A 121 -5.64 9.36 18.68
CA GLU A 121 -5.75 10.65 18.00
C GLU A 121 -4.51 10.92 17.15
N THR A 122 -3.33 10.63 17.67
CA THR A 122 -2.06 10.75 16.95
C THR A 122 -2.00 9.77 15.76
N ARG A 123 -2.47 8.52 15.92
CA ARG A 123 -2.63 7.56 14.80
C ARG A 123 -3.60 8.09 13.74
N ALA A 124 -4.75 8.63 14.17
CA ALA A 124 -5.74 9.19 13.26
C ALA A 124 -5.20 10.40 12.48
N ALA A 125 -4.44 11.27 13.13
CA ALA A 125 -3.80 12.43 12.49
C ALA A 125 -2.73 12.01 11.46
N ARG A 126 -1.99 10.93 11.72
CA ARG A 126 -1.03 10.35 10.75
C ARG A 126 -1.75 9.74 9.56
N LEU A 127 -2.80 8.95 9.82
CA LEU A 127 -3.59 8.38 8.74
C LEU A 127 -4.19 9.49 7.88
N ALA A 128 -4.72 10.55 8.50
CA ALA A 128 -5.17 11.73 7.78
C ALA A 128 -4.06 12.29 6.89
N ALA A 129 -2.84 12.53 7.40
CA ALA A 129 -1.72 13.02 6.60
C ALA A 129 -1.34 12.09 5.42
N VAL A 130 -1.47 10.77 5.58
CA VAL A 130 -1.22 9.82 4.48
C VAL A 130 -2.35 9.83 3.45
N LEU A 131 -3.60 9.84 3.88
CA LEU A 131 -4.76 9.97 2.99
C LEU A 131 -4.66 11.23 2.15
N VAL A 132 -4.18 12.28 2.77
CA VAL A 132 -3.92 13.58 2.19
C VAL A 132 -2.93 13.52 1.03
N ASP A 133 -1.75 12.94 1.27
CA ASP A 133 -0.72 12.76 0.24
C ASP A 133 -1.24 11.88 -0.91
N LYS A 134 -2.02 10.85 -0.60
CA LYS A 134 -2.33 9.77 -1.54
C LYS A 134 -3.62 9.87 -2.30
N VAL A 135 -4.68 10.40 -1.72
CA VAL A 135 -5.97 10.54 -2.41
C VAL A 135 -5.82 11.37 -3.68
N GLY A 136 -4.96 12.39 -3.68
CA GLY A 136 -4.70 13.20 -4.87
C GLY A 136 -3.96 12.49 -6.00
N GLN A 137 -3.28 11.38 -5.69
CA GLN A 137 -2.53 10.57 -6.65
C GLN A 137 -3.38 9.44 -7.23
N MET A 138 -4.59 9.22 -6.71
CA MET A 138 -5.47 8.14 -7.16
C MET A 138 -6.12 8.46 -8.52
N PRO A 139 -5.96 7.57 -9.52
CA PRO A 139 -6.61 7.71 -10.81
C PRO A 139 -8.15 7.76 -10.67
N PRO A 140 -8.83 8.61 -11.46
CA PRO A 140 -10.29 8.61 -11.50
C PRO A 140 -10.81 7.35 -12.21
N SER A 141 -12.13 7.10 -12.10
CA SER A 141 -12.85 6.10 -12.90
C SER A 141 -12.52 4.62 -12.63
N ILE A 142 -11.77 4.32 -11.56
CA ILE A 142 -11.38 2.96 -11.16
C ILE A 142 -11.46 2.81 -9.63
N VAL A 143 -11.57 1.57 -9.15
CA VAL A 143 -11.46 1.26 -7.72
C VAL A 143 -10.02 1.49 -7.27
N ASN A 144 -9.81 2.24 -6.19
CA ASN A 144 -8.48 2.47 -5.62
C ASN A 144 -8.46 2.10 -4.13
N PHE A 145 -7.49 1.28 -3.75
CA PHE A 145 -7.22 0.94 -2.36
C PHE A 145 -5.92 1.59 -1.89
N LEU A 146 -5.92 2.09 -0.66
CA LEU A 146 -4.71 2.39 0.08
C LEU A 146 -4.37 1.19 0.98
N TRP A 147 -3.21 0.58 0.78
CA TRP A 147 -2.69 -0.52 1.58
C TRP A 147 -1.65 0.00 2.56
N LEU A 148 -1.97 -0.09 3.85
CA LEU A 148 -1.13 0.40 4.93
C LEU A 148 -0.40 -0.76 5.57
N VAL A 149 0.93 -0.73 5.52
CA VAL A 149 1.80 -1.64 6.28
C VAL A 149 2.11 -0.97 7.61
N ASN A 150 1.63 -1.55 8.70
CA ASN A 150 1.63 -0.94 10.02
C ASN A 150 2.40 -1.79 11.02
N GLU A 151 3.20 -1.12 11.84
CA GLU A 151 3.91 -1.76 12.95
C GLU A 151 3.06 -1.87 14.22
N SER A 152 2.01 -1.03 14.31
CA SER A 152 0.98 -1.11 15.35
C SER A 152 -0.34 -1.64 14.77
N PRO A 153 -1.15 -2.35 15.56
CA PRO A 153 -2.48 -2.80 15.15
C PRO A 153 -3.35 -1.63 14.71
N MET A 154 -4.06 -1.77 13.60
CA MET A 154 -5.16 -0.87 13.23
C MET A 154 -6.37 -1.67 12.79
N THR A 155 -7.44 -1.55 13.56
CA THR A 155 -8.74 -2.17 13.30
C THR A 155 -9.54 -1.37 12.27
N GLU A 156 -10.59 -1.98 11.73
CA GLU A 156 -11.56 -1.28 10.87
C GLU A 156 -12.19 -0.06 11.58
N ALA A 157 -12.43 -0.16 12.90
CA ALA A 157 -12.98 0.94 13.68
C ALA A 157 -11.99 2.11 13.80
N ASP A 158 -10.69 1.83 13.92
CA ASP A 158 -9.65 2.87 13.95
C ASP A 158 -9.58 3.61 12.61
N LEU A 159 -9.59 2.85 11.50
CA LEU A 159 -9.63 3.40 10.15
C LEU A 159 -10.88 4.27 9.94
N ALA A 160 -12.06 3.79 10.37
CA ALA A 160 -13.31 4.53 10.26
C ALA A 160 -13.30 5.84 11.09
N ARG A 161 -12.77 5.81 12.31
CA ARG A 161 -12.67 7.02 13.15
C ARG A 161 -11.74 8.05 12.53
N ALA A 162 -10.59 7.60 12.03
CA ALA A 162 -9.60 8.46 11.40
C ALA A 162 -10.10 9.09 10.09
N THR A 163 -10.76 8.32 9.22
CA THR A 163 -11.35 8.86 7.98
C THR A 163 -12.52 9.81 8.27
N ALA A 164 -13.35 9.52 9.28
CA ALA A 164 -14.43 10.41 9.68
C ALA A 164 -13.90 11.72 10.29
N ALA A 165 -12.84 11.66 11.11
CA ALA A 165 -12.19 12.86 11.64
C ALA A 165 -11.60 13.74 10.54
N PHE A 166 -10.96 13.09 9.56
CA PHE A 166 -10.43 13.72 8.37
C PHE A 166 -11.50 14.45 7.54
N VAL A 167 -12.60 13.78 7.20
CA VAL A 167 -13.71 14.39 6.44
C VAL A 167 -14.31 15.57 7.20
N ARG A 168 -14.56 15.41 8.50
CA ARG A 168 -15.09 16.50 9.34
C ARG A 168 -14.16 17.71 9.41
N ALA A 169 -12.84 17.50 9.46
CA ALA A 169 -11.88 18.61 9.42
C ALA A 169 -11.94 19.35 8.08
N ALA A 170 -12.04 18.61 6.97
CA ALA A 170 -12.14 19.17 5.63
C ALA A 170 -13.45 19.96 5.43
N GLU A 171 -14.58 19.44 5.92
CA GLU A 171 -15.88 20.12 5.87
C GLU A 171 -15.91 21.42 6.67
N ARG A 172 -15.20 21.49 7.80
CA ARG A 172 -15.08 22.71 8.61
C ARG A 172 -14.13 23.76 8.01
N LYS A 173 -13.50 23.47 6.86
CA LYS A 173 -12.45 24.32 6.27
C LYS A 173 -11.38 24.69 7.29
N ASP A 174 -10.93 23.69 8.05
CA ASP A 174 -9.82 23.85 9.00
C ASP A 174 -8.52 23.98 8.22
N ASP A 175 -8.37 25.09 7.50
CA ASP A 175 -7.31 25.29 6.52
C ASP A 175 -5.93 25.23 7.20
N ASP A 176 -5.83 25.56 8.49
CA ASP A 176 -4.61 25.38 9.31
C ASP A 176 -4.25 23.90 9.49
N PHE A 177 -5.23 23.02 9.72
CA PHE A 177 -5.00 21.58 9.83
C PHE A 177 -4.41 20.99 8.52
N PHE A 178 -4.81 21.53 7.36
CA PHE A 178 -4.38 21.07 6.04
C PHE A 178 -3.13 21.78 5.51
N ALA A 179 -2.97 23.08 5.75
CA ALA A 179 -1.80 23.86 5.34
C ALA A 179 -0.53 23.34 6.02
N ARG A 180 -0.61 23.00 7.31
CA ARG A 180 0.50 22.35 8.05
C ARG A 180 0.88 20.96 7.51
N ARG A 181 0.04 20.37 6.65
CA ARG A 181 0.21 19.01 6.09
C ARG A 181 0.36 19.03 4.56
N GLY A 182 0.65 20.18 3.97
CA GLY A 182 1.09 20.29 2.57
C GLY A 182 0.00 20.60 1.53
N PHE A 183 -1.16 21.12 1.93
CA PHE A 183 -2.23 21.45 0.97
C PHE A 183 -2.36 22.91 0.57
N VAL A 184 -2.96 23.07 -0.61
CA VAL A 184 -3.34 24.33 -1.25
C VAL A 184 -4.82 24.66 -1.05
N ASP A 185 -5.75 23.68 -1.03
CA ASP A 185 -7.17 23.89 -0.67
C ASP A 185 -7.88 22.63 -0.12
N THR A 186 -8.86 22.82 0.77
CA THR A 186 -9.71 21.76 1.34
C THR A 186 -10.76 21.24 0.35
N ALA A 187 -11.17 22.09 -0.60
CA ALA A 187 -12.20 21.76 -1.58
C ALA A 187 -11.73 20.73 -2.63
N GLY A 188 -10.47 20.80 -3.07
CA GLY A 188 -9.87 19.83 -3.99
C GLY A 188 -9.75 18.45 -3.39
N LEU A 189 -9.43 18.38 -2.11
CA LEU A 189 -9.34 17.15 -1.36
C LEU A 189 -10.71 16.45 -1.24
N LEU A 190 -11.77 17.18 -0.91
CA LEU A 190 -13.14 16.65 -0.87
C LEU A 190 -13.61 16.18 -2.25
N ARG A 191 -13.21 16.85 -3.35
CA ARG A 191 -13.50 16.39 -4.72
C ARG A 191 -12.79 15.08 -5.08
N GLN A 192 -11.62 14.83 -4.49
CA GLN A 192 -10.81 13.65 -4.79
C GLN A 192 -11.10 12.48 -3.85
N TYR A 193 -11.59 12.74 -2.63
CA TYR A 193 -11.91 11.70 -1.64
C TYR A 193 -12.80 10.55 -2.17
N PRO A 194 -13.82 10.79 -3.01
CA PRO A 194 -14.59 9.71 -3.64
C PRO A 194 -13.80 8.76 -4.56
N ARG A 195 -12.54 9.08 -4.90
CA ARG A 195 -11.64 8.18 -5.66
C ARG A 195 -11.07 7.06 -4.80
N LEU A 196 -10.99 7.25 -3.48
CA LEU A 196 -10.59 6.22 -2.53
C LEU A 196 -11.76 5.26 -2.30
N SER A 197 -11.59 4.00 -2.67
CA SER A 197 -12.61 2.95 -2.49
C SER A 197 -12.52 2.27 -1.13
N GLY A 198 -11.33 2.19 -0.55
CA GLY A 198 -11.13 1.61 0.77
C GLY A 198 -9.68 1.66 1.23
N ILE A 199 -9.48 1.31 2.50
CA ILE A 199 -8.18 1.24 3.15
C ILE A 199 -8.01 -0.18 3.69
N VAL A 200 -6.90 -0.81 3.33
CA VAL A 200 -6.45 -2.09 3.88
C VAL A 200 -5.35 -1.79 4.89
N SER A 201 -5.42 -2.39 6.08
CA SER A 201 -4.40 -2.34 7.11
C SER A 201 -3.79 -3.74 7.24
N HIS A 202 -2.48 -3.84 7.05
CA HIS A 202 -1.68 -5.04 7.20
C HIS A 202 -0.64 -4.80 8.32
N GLY A 203 -0.69 -5.61 9.37
CA GLY A 203 0.14 -5.47 10.56
C GLY A 203 -0.38 -6.35 11.71
N PRO A 204 0.44 -6.67 12.73
CA PRO A 204 0.03 -7.52 13.84
C PRO A 204 -0.99 -6.83 14.77
N PRO A 205 -1.93 -7.55 15.45
CA PRO A 205 -2.44 -8.90 15.21
C PRO A 205 -3.75 -8.95 14.40
N VAL A 206 -4.24 -7.82 13.90
CA VAL A 206 -5.53 -7.74 13.17
C VAL A 206 -5.37 -6.91 11.91
N ALA A 207 -5.69 -7.52 10.77
CA ALA A 207 -5.85 -6.79 9.53
C ALA A 207 -7.19 -6.04 9.53
N GLY A 208 -7.13 -4.73 9.27
CA GLY A 208 -8.30 -3.90 9.08
C GLY A 208 -8.66 -3.80 7.60
N LEU A 209 -9.95 -3.82 7.27
CA LEU A 209 -10.43 -3.40 5.96
C LEU A 209 -11.58 -2.44 6.17
N TRP A 210 -11.40 -1.18 5.77
CA TRP A 210 -12.45 -0.19 5.77
C TRP A 210 -12.83 0.17 4.33
N LEU A 211 -14.12 0.13 4.01
CA LEU A 211 -14.63 0.53 2.69
C LEU A 211 -15.22 1.93 2.79
N ASN A 212 -14.88 2.80 1.84
CA ASN A 212 -15.36 4.17 1.83
C ASN A 212 -16.83 4.22 1.36
N PRO A 213 -17.79 4.63 2.21
CA PRO A 213 -19.20 4.72 1.82
C PRO A 213 -19.44 5.74 0.70
N ALA A 214 -18.60 6.78 0.62
CA ALA A 214 -18.65 7.85 -0.36
C ALA A 214 -17.87 7.55 -1.65
N ALA A 215 -17.32 6.34 -1.80
CA ALA A 215 -16.57 5.97 -3.00
C ALA A 215 -17.44 6.04 -4.25
N ARG A 216 -16.94 6.72 -5.28
CA ARG A 216 -17.56 6.76 -6.62
C ARG A 216 -17.53 5.38 -7.27
N HIS A 217 -16.45 4.63 -7.07
CA HIS A 217 -16.29 3.26 -7.54
C HIS A 217 -16.15 2.33 -6.34
N LYS A 218 -17.18 1.52 -6.09
CA LYS A 218 -17.21 0.60 -4.94
C LYS A 218 -16.53 -0.71 -5.29
N SER A 219 -15.86 -1.30 -4.30
CA SER A 219 -15.28 -2.63 -4.43
C SER A 219 -16.36 -3.70 -4.58
N LEU A 220 -16.09 -4.72 -5.36
CA LEU A 220 -16.86 -5.97 -5.31
C LEU A 220 -16.62 -6.68 -3.96
N PRO A 221 -17.63 -7.36 -3.39
CA PRO A 221 -17.48 -8.10 -2.14
C PRO A 221 -16.36 -9.16 -2.19
N ASP A 222 -16.21 -9.85 -3.32
CA ASP A 222 -15.16 -10.86 -3.49
C ASP A 222 -13.74 -10.27 -3.41
N ILE A 223 -13.55 -9.06 -3.97
CA ILE A 223 -12.26 -8.36 -3.93
C ILE A 223 -11.98 -7.94 -2.49
N ALA A 224 -12.97 -7.36 -1.79
CA ALA A 224 -12.84 -6.98 -0.38
C ALA A 224 -12.48 -8.20 0.50
N THR A 225 -13.15 -9.33 0.32
CA THR A 225 -12.84 -10.58 1.04
C THR A 225 -11.43 -11.08 0.75
N ALA A 226 -11.01 -11.05 -0.52
CA ALA A 226 -9.66 -11.47 -0.91
C ALA A 226 -8.57 -10.55 -0.33
N LEU A 227 -8.77 -9.23 -0.34
CA LEU A 227 -7.85 -8.26 0.27
C LEU A 227 -7.76 -8.44 1.78
N ARG A 228 -8.90 -8.61 2.46
CA ARG A 228 -8.93 -8.87 3.92
C ARG A 228 -8.11 -10.12 4.26
N ARG A 229 -8.33 -11.23 3.54
CA ARG A 229 -7.58 -12.48 3.76
C ARG A 229 -6.08 -12.28 3.50
N ALA A 230 -5.71 -11.58 2.43
CA ALA A 230 -4.31 -11.29 2.12
C ALA A 230 -3.64 -10.46 3.21
N ALA A 231 -4.34 -9.45 3.75
CA ALA A 231 -3.80 -8.58 4.80
C ALA A 231 -3.69 -9.26 6.18
N SER A 232 -4.52 -10.30 6.46
CA SER A 232 -4.47 -11.07 7.70
C SER A 232 -3.26 -12.00 7.83
N GLU A 233 -2.50 -12.20 6.75
CA GLU A 233 -1.27 -12.99 6.80
C GLU A 233 -0.21 -12.28 7.68
N PRO A 234 0.65 -13.04 8.40
CA PRO A 234 1.70 -12.42 9.19
C PRO A 234 2.71 -11.68 8.31
N SER A 235 3.06 -10.45 8.69
CA SER A 235 4.15 -9.75 8.02
C SER A 235 5.48 -10.48 8.24
N ARG A 236 6.23 -10.62 7.14
CA ARG A 236 7.57 -11.22 7.08
C ARG A 236 8.66 -10.16 6.90
N SER A 237 8.30 -8.93 6.55
CA SER A 237 9.25 -7.82 6.37
C SER A 237 9.65 -7.13 7.68
N MET A 238 8.89 -7.38 8.76
CA MET A 238 9.01 -6.69 10.05
C MET A 238 9.70 -7.52 11.14
N ARG A 239 10.58 -8.45 10.75
CA ARG A 239 11.36 -9.30 11.66
C ARG A 239 12.83 -8.93 11.65
#